data_AF-A0A7I7LE58-F1
#
_entry.id   AF-A0A7I7LE58-F1
#
_cell.length_a   1.000
_cell.length_b   1.000
_cell.length_c   1.000
_cell.angle_alpha   90.00
_cell.angle_beta   90.00
_cell.angle_gamma   90.00
#
_symmetry.space_group_name_H-M   'P 1'
#
loop_
_entity.id
_entity.type
_entity.pdbx_description
1 polymer ?
#
loop_
_entity_poly.entity_id
_entity_poly.type
_entity_poly.pdbx_seq_one_letter_code
_entity_poly.pdbx_strand_id
1 'polypeptide(L)'
;MLPGWSWDPLADAWEARYAQLADYVTRCGTSRAPQSGDADEGVLGRWVQKQRNNFAAGKLSSEQIKRLEALPDWRWSRFKAGARSKRLSDDEKREFRRRAASGEPILELAAEFGIGRTTAYRLVGSDS
;
A
#
# COMPACT_ATOMS: atom_id res chain seq x y z
N MET A 1 30.59 22.17 7.64
CA MET A 1 29.33 21.48 7.30
C MET A 1 28.46 21.48 8.54
N LEU A 2 27.23 22.00 8.48
CA LEU A 2 26.39 22.17 9.67
C LEU A 2 25.73 20.83 10.07
N PRO A 3 25.86 20.37 11.34
CA PRO A 3 25.18 19.18 11.82
C PRO A 3 23.68 19.46 11.94
N GLY A 4 22.85 18.68 11.23
CA GLY A 4 21.39 18.80 11.27
C GLY A 4 20.74 19.46 10.04
N TRP A 5 21.50 19.81 9.00
CA TRP A 5 20.93 20.29 7.75
C TRP A 5 20.50 19.12 6.86
N SER A 6 19.18 18.96 6.68
CA SER A 6 18.63 18.06 5.68
C SER A 6 18.08 18.84 4.49
N TRP A 7 18.35 18.34 3.29
CA TRP A 7 17.79 18.87 2.05
C TRP A 7 16.32 18.49 1.87
N ASP A 8 15.82 17.49 2.61
CA ASP A 8 14.41 17.11 2.64
C ASP A 8 13.99 16.59 4.03
N PRO A 9 13.63 17.50 4.96
CA PRO A 9 13.18 17.14 6.30
C PRO A 9 11.94 16.23 6.32
N LEU A 10 11.14 16.24 5.25
CA LEU A 10 9.96 15.41 5.11
C LEU A 10 10.33 13.97 4.72
N ALA A 11 11.30 13.81 3.82
CA ALA A 11 11.87 12.49 3.50
C ALA A 11 12.54 11.86 4.73
N ASP A 12 13.34 12.62 5.46
CA ASP A 12 14.00 12.12 6.67
C ASP A 12 13.01 11.69 7.75
N ALA A 13 11.93 12.46 7.92
CA ALA A 13 10.85 12.09 8.84
C ALA A 13 10.11 10.82 8.38
N TRP A 14 9.96 10.61 7.07
CA TRP A 14 9.38 9.38 6.53
C TRP A 14 10.29 8.17 6.78
N GLU A 15 11.59 8.31 6.51
CA GLU A 15 12.60 7.25 6.72
C GLU A 15 12.69 6.85 8.19
N ALA A 16 12.74 7.83 9.11
CA ALA A 16 12.77 7.55 10.54
C ALA A 16 11.53 6.75 11.00
N ARG A 17 10.35 7.10 10.49
CA ARG A 17 9.10 6.38 10.81
C ARG A 17 9.03 5.01 10.13
N TYR A 18 9.58 4.86 8.93
CA TYR A 18 9.70 3.57 8.26
C TYR A 18 10.62 2.63 9.04
N ALA A 19 11.78 3.10 9.51
CA ALA A 19 12.68 2.32 10.35
C ALA A 19 12.01 1.85 11.65
N GLN A 20 11.24 2.71 12.30
CA GLN A 20 10.45 2.33 13.49
C GLN A 20 9.40 1.27 13.16
N LEU A 21 8.75 1.34 12.00
CA LEU A 21 7.82 0.31 11.57
C LEU A 21 8.53 -1.03 11.29
N ALA A 22 9.67 -0.99 10.63
CA ALA A 22 10.44 -2.20 10.31
C ALA A 22 10.90 -2.92 11.59
N ASP A 23 11.38 -2.17 12.59
CA ASP A 23 11.72 -2.72 13.91
C ASP A 23 10.49 -3.30 14.61
N TYR A 24 9.37 -2.57 14.61
CA TYR A 24 8.11 -3.05 15.18
C TYR A 24 7.62 -4.35 14.53
N VAL A 25 7.65 -4.43 13.19
CA VAL A 25 7.26 -5.64 12.45
C VAL A 25 8.19 -6.80 12.77
N THR A 26 9.49 -6.54 12.91
CA THR A 26 10.48 -7.56 13.29
C THR A 26 10.22 -8.12 14.69
N ARG A 27 9.87 -7.25 15.64
CA ARG A 27 9.60 -7.63 17.03
C ARG A 27 8.22 -8.28 17.24
N CYS A 28 7.19 -7.72 16.64
CA CYS A 28 5.80 -8.09 16.91
C CYS A 28 5.19 -9.00 15.83
N GLY A 29 5.89 -9.20 14.71
CA GLY A 29 5.42 -10.01 13.58
C GLY A 29 4.24 -9.43 12.82
N THR A 30 3.84 -8.18 13.11
CA THR A 30 2.69 -7.54 12.44
C THR A 30 2.97 -6.10 12.08
N SER A 31 2.43 -5.69 10.94
CA SER A 31 2.44 -4.30 10.48
C SER A 31 1.29 -3.46 11.07
N ARG A 32 0.50 -4.05 11.97
CA ARG A 32 -0.69 -3.43 12.58
C ARG A 32 -0.38 -2.91 13.97
N ALA A 33 0.45 -1.87 14.04
CA ALA A 33 0.68 -1.16 15.30
C ALA A 33 -0.65 -0.67 15.91
N PRO A 34 -0.88 -0.87 17.23
CA PRO A 34 -2.07 -0.40 17.92
C PRO A 34 -2.13 1.14 17.92
N GLN A 35 -3.34 1.70 17.92
CA GLN A 35 -3.52 3.16 17.90
C GLN A 35 -3.66 3.77 19.31
N SER A 36 -3.80 2.93 20.33
CA SER A 36 -4.18 3.31 21.70
C SER A 36 -3.30 2.68 22.79
N GLY A 37 -2.17 2.07 22.40
CA GLY A 37 -1.18 1.57 23.35
C GLY A 37 -0.26 2.69 23.84
N ASP A 38 1.04 2.41 23.87
CA ASP A 38 2.06 3.41 24.20
C ASP A 38 2.05 4.60 23.24
N ALA A 39 2.51 5.77 23.72
CA ALA A 39 2.51 7.00 22.91
C ALA A 39 3.24 6.81 21.57
N ASP A 40 4.37 6.09 21.59
CA ASP A 40 5.17 5.79 20.40
C ASP A 40 4.47 4.80 19.45
N GLU A 41 3.89 3.73 19.98
CA GLU A 41 3.12 2.77 19.18
C GLU A 41 1.87 3.41 18.57
N GLY A 42 1.20 4.28 19.33
CA GLY A 42 0.05 5.05 18.87
C GLY A 42 0.40 6.02 17.74
N VAL A 43 1.56 6.68 17.82
CA VAL A 43 2.10 7.52 16.73
C VAL A 43 2.38 6.66 15.50
N LEU A 44 3.01 5.49 15.68
CA LEU A 44 3.30 4.56 14.59
C LEU A 44 2.02 4.03 13.93
N GLY A 45 1.01 3.64 14.73
CA GLY A 45 -0.29 3.18 14.24
C GLY A 45 -1.06 4.25 13.44
N ARG A 46 -0.96 5.53 13.85
CA ARG A 46 -1.49 6.67 13.08
C ARG A 46 -0.70 6.89 11.79
N TRP A 47 0.62 6.77 11.84
CA TRP A 47 1.48 6.90 10.66
C TRP A 47 1.19 5.80 9.63
N VAL A 48 1.08 4.53 10.05
CA VAL A 48 0.68 3.41 9.19
C VAL A 48 -0.67 3.68 8.52
N GLN A 49 -1.65 4.17 9.27
CA GLN A 49 -2.95 4.55 8.70
C GLN A 49 -2.83 5.68 7.67
N LYS A 50 -1.98 6.67 7.93
CA LYS A 50 -1.69 7.76 7.00
C LYS A 50 -1.06 7.24 5.71
N GLN A 51 -0.10 6.30 5.78
CA GLN A 51 0.49 5.69 4.58
C GLN A 51 -0.57 4.96 3.74
N ARG A 52 -1.46 4.19 4.38
CA ARG A 52 -2.57 3.51 3.68
C ARG A 52 -3.52 4.48 2.99
N ASN A 53 -3.86 5.59 3.65
CA ASN A 53 -4.70 6.63 3.07
C ASN A 53 -4.00 7.34 1.90
N ASN A 54 -2.71 7.63 2.05
CA ASN A 54 -1.90 8.25 0.99
C ASN A 54 -1.77 7.35 -0.23
N PHE A 55 -1.63 6.03 -0.04
CA PHE A 55 -1.63 5.06 -1.13
C PHE A 55 -2.97 5.08 -1.89
N ALA A 56 -4.09 5.06 -1.16
CA ALA A 56 -5.43 5.13 -1.76
C ALA A 56 -5.66 6.44 -2.52
N ALA A 57 -5.04 7.54 -2.06
CA ALA A 57 -5.11 8.84 -2.71
C ALA A 57 -4.05 9.06 -3.81
N GLY A 58 -3.19 8.08 -4.10
CA GLY A 58 -2.13 8.20 -5.11
C GLY A 58 -1.01 9.19 -4.74
N LYS A 59 -0.80 9.45 -3.44
CA LYS A 59 0.16 10.44 -2.92
C LYS A 59 1.52 9.86 -2.53
N LEU A 60 1.67 8.54 -2.54
CA LEU A 60 2.96 7.89 -2.26
C LEU A 60 3.80 7.77 -3.53
N SER A 61 5.11 7.97 -3.39
CA SER A 61 6.04 7.68 -4.48
C SER A 61 6.16 6.17 -4.70
N SER A 62 6.56 5.76 -5.91
CA SER A 62 6.78 4.35 -6.24
C SER A 62 7.80 3.67 -5.31
N GLU A 63 8.80 4.41 -4.83
CA GLU A 63 9.81 3.92 -3.90
C GLU A 63 9.23 3.66 -2.50
N GLN A 64 8.42 4.60 -1.97
CA GLN A 64 7.74 4.43 -0.68
C GLN A 64 6.79 3.23 -0.70
N ILE A 65 6.10 3.01 -1.82
CA ILE A 65 5.22 1.86 -2.02
C ILE A 65 6.02 0.55 -1.95
N LYS A 66 7.09 0.43 -2.74
CA LYS A 66 7.95 -0.76 -2.77
C LYS A 66 8.49 -1.11 -1.39
N ARG A 67 8.99 -0.11 -0.65
CA ARG A 67 9.56 -0.33 0.70
C ARG A 67 8.53 -0.79 1.72
N LEU A 68 7.31 -0.23 1.66
CA LEU A 68 6.22 -0.65 2.54
C LEU A 68 5.73 -2.06 2.17
N GLU A 69 5.63 -2.39 0.89
CA GLU A 69 5.28 -3.73 0.41
C GLU A 69 6.33 -4.81 0.74
N ALA A 70 7.59 -4.41 0.91
CA ALA A 70 8.65 -5.31 1.34
C ALA A 70 8.57 -5.70 2.83
N LEU A 71 7.75 -5.02 3.64
CA LEU A 71 7.60 -5.34 5.05
C LEU A 71 6.75 -6.62 5.24
N PRO A 72 7.14 -7.51 6.16
CA PRO A 72 6.33 -8.66 6.54
C PRO A 72 4.93 -8.23 7.02
N ASP A 73 3.89 -9.00 6.64
CA ASP A 73 2.48 -8.73 7.01
C ASP A 73 1.93 -7.36 6.53
N TRP A 74 2.65 -6.64 5.66
CA TRP A 74 2.15 -5.35 5.16
C TRP A 74 0.92 -5.51 4.27
N ARG A 75 -0.11 -4.73 4.60
CA ARG A 75 -1.37 -4.68 3.84
C ARG A 75 -1.87 -3.24 3.75
N TRP A 76 -2.23 -2.82 2.54
CA TRP A 76 -2.75 -1.48 2.24
C TRP A 76 -4.16 -1.21 2.77
N SER A 77 -4.92 -2.25 3.11
CA SER A 77 -6.34 -2.14 3.47
C SER A 77 -6.63 -2.84 4.82
N ARG A 78 -7.43 -2.19 5.67
CA ARG A 78 -8.07 -2.80 6.86
C ARG A 78 -9.43 -3.45 6.52
N PHE A 79 -10.06 -3.03 5.42
CA PHE A 79 -11.30 -3.60 4.87
C PHE A 79 -11.17 -3.71 3.35
N LYS A 80 -11.59 -4.84 2.74
CA LYS A 80 -11.54 -5.05 1.28
C LYS A 80 -11.98 -3.78 0.54
N ALA A 81 -11.22 -3.37 -0.48
CA ALA A 81 -11.46 -2.19 -1.31
C ALA A 81 -12.96 -1.98 -1.58
N GLY A 82 -13.49 -0.87 -1.04
CA GLY A 82 -14.91 -0.56 -1.01
C GLY A 82 -15.21 0.92 -1.19
N ALA A 83 -14.45 1.64 -2.03
CA ALA A 83 -15.13 2.58 -2.92
C ALA A 83 -15.79 1.68 -3.97
N ARG A 84 -17.10 1.79 -4.21
CA ARG A 84 -17.87 0.89 -5.08
C ARG A 84 -17.12 0.64 -6.40
N SER A 85 -16.36 -0.45 -6.43
CA SER A 85 -15.68 -0.94 -7.62
C SER A 85 -16.82 -1.45 -8.50
N LYS A 86 -16.84 -1.06 -9.77
CA LYS A 86 -17.76 -1.66 -10.73
C LYS A 86 -17.64 -3.19 -10.59
N ARG A 87 -18.75 -3.89 -10.35
CA ARG A 87 -18.75 -5.36 -10.40
C ARG A 87 -18.62 -5.72 -11.87
N LEU A 88 -17.41 -6.12 -12.26
CA LEU A 88 -17.16 -6.60 -13.62
C LEU A 88 -17.99 -7.84 -13.89
N SER A 89 -18.57 -7.90 -15.08
CA SER A 89 -19.20 -9.11 -15.63
C SER A 89 -18.14 -10.20 -15.85
N ASP A 90 -18.57 -11.43 -16.12
CA ASP A 90 -17.63 -12.52 -16.37
C ASP A 90 -16.87 -12.33 -17.69
N ASP A 91 -17.46 -11.65 -18.67
CA ASP A 91 -16.78 -11.25 -19.90
C ASP A 91 -15.70 -10.20 -19.64
N GLU A 92 -16.02 -9.16 -18.88
CA GLU A 92 -15.04 -8.13 -18.52
C GLU A 92 -13.87 -8.72 -17.71
N LYS A 93 -14.12 -9.72 -16.84
CA LYS A 93 -13.05 -10.46 -16.14
C LYS A 93 -12.20 -11.30 -17.08
N ARG A 94 -12.79 -11.97 -18.08
CA ARG A 94 -12.06 -12.74 -19.09
C ARG A 94 -11.16 -11.84 -19.94
N GLU A 95 -11.69 -10.69 -20.34
CA GLU A 95 -10.95 -9.69 -21.10
C GLU A 95 -9.80 -9.09 -20.29
N PHE A 96 -10.08 -8.69 -19.05
CA PHE A 96 -9.07 -8.18 -18.13
C PHE A 96 -7.90 -9.18 -17.96
N ARG A 97 -8.20 -10.47 -17.79
CA ARG A 97 -7.17 -11.52 -17.68
C ARG A 97 -6.40 -11.73 -18.98
N ARG A 98 -7.06 -11.71 -20.13
CA ARG A 98 -6.40 -11.82 -21.45
C ARG A 98 -5.41 -10.67 -21.65
N ARG A 99 -5.82 -9.43 -21.35
CA ARG A 99 -4.98 -8.23 -21.48
C ARG A 99 -3.82 -8.22 -20.48
N ALA A 100 -4.07 -8.65 -19.25
CA ALA A 100 -3.00 -8.83 -18.26
C ALA A 100 -2.00 -9.91 -18.70
N ALA A 101 -2.45 -11.02 -19.29
CA ALA A 101 -1.60 -12.09 -19.80
C ALA A 101 -0.79 -11.69 -21.05
N SER A 102 -1.26 -10.70 -21.83
CA SER A 102 -0.48 -10.10 -22.92
C SER A 102 0.57 -9.10 -22.45
N GLY A 103 0.72 -8.88 -21.14
CA GLY A 103 1.74 -8.02 -20.55
C GLY A 103 1.31 -6.57 -20.36
N GLU A 104 0.02 -6.25 -20.50
CA GLU A 104 -0.46 -4.90 -20.23
C GLU A 104 -0.38 -4.55 -18.73
N PRO A 105 -0.05 -3.29 -18.36
CA PRO A 105 0.07 -2.91 -16.96
C PRO A 105 -1.26 -3.05 -16.21
N ILE A 106 -1.29 -3.90 -15.18
CA ILE A 106 -2.50 -4.21 -14.37
C ILE A 106 -3.20 -2.95 -13.83
N LEU A 107 -2.43 -1.89 -13.58
CA LEU A 107 -2.93 -0.63 -13.04
C LEU A 107 -3.62 0.24 -14.09
N GLU A 108 -3.17 0.19 -15.35
CA GLU A 108 -3.81 0.86 -16.47
C GLU A 108 -5.11 0.15 -16.82
N LEU A 109 -5.08 -1.19 -16.89
CA LEU A 109 -6.27 -2.01 -17.01
C LEU A 109 -7.26 -1.75 -15.87
N ALA A 110 -6.78 -1.60 -14.63
CA ALA A 110 -7.67 -1.31 -13.50
C ALA A 110 -8.45 0.00 -13.70
N ALA A 111 -7.77 1.02 -14.22
CA ALA A 111 -8.38 2.32 -14.52
C ALA A 111 -9.39 2.22 -15.67
N GLU A 112 -9.04 1.53 -16.76
CA GLU A 112 -9.93 1.31 -17.92
C GLU A 112 -11.21 0.56 -17.54
N PHE A 113 -11.08 -0.49 -16.73
CA PHE A 113 -12.21 -1.29 -16.28
C PHE A 113 -12.97 -0.67 -15.10
N GLY A 114 -12.55 0.52 -14.62
CA GLY A 114 -13.21 1.22 -13.52
C GLY A 114 -13.20 0.42 -12.22
N ILE A 115 -12.13 -0.37 -12.00
CA ILE A 115 -11.98 -1.21 -10.81
C ILE A 115 -10.82 -0.75 -9.92
N GLY A 116 -10.97 -0.98 -8.62
CA GLY A 116 -9.89 -0.71 -7.67
C GLY A 116 -8.68 -1.61 -7.93
N ARG A 117 -7.48 -1.07 -7.66
CA ARG A 117 -6.18 -1.77 -7.81
C ARG A 117 -6.16 -3.14 -7.14
N THR A 118 -6.73 -3.26 -5.94
CA THR A 118 -6.84 -4.54 -5.21
C THR A 118 -7.71 -5.58 -5.95
N THR A 119 -8.76 -5.15 -6.64
CA THR A 119 -9.60 -6.04 -7.45
C THR A 119 -8.85 -6.48 -8.70
N ALA A 120 -8.14 -5.55 -9.34
CA ALA A 120 -7.31 -5.81 -10.51
C ALA A 120 -6.24 -6.88 -10.24
N TYR A 121 -5.43 -6.72 -9.20
CA TYR A 121 -4.43 -7.74 -8.84
C TYR A 121 -5.04 -9.10 -8.44
N ARG A 122 -6.23 -9.12 -7.82
CA ARG A 122 -6.94 -10.38 -7.51
C ARG A 122 -7.40 -11.12 -8.77
N LEU A 123 -7.77 -10.40 -9.82
CA LEU A 123 -8.24 -11.03 -11.06
C LEU A 123 -7.13 -11.76 -11.82
N VAL A 124 -5.89 -11.30 -11.69
CA VAL A 124 -4.70 -11.91 -12.29
C VAL A 124 -4.11 -13.03 -11.42
N GLY A 125 -4.14 -12.89 -10.09
CA GLY A 125 -3.50 -13.83 -9.15
C GLY A 125 -4.40 -14.95 -8.58
N SER A 126 -5.53 -15.28 -9.21
CA SER A 126 -6.47 -16.32 -8.70
C SER A 126 -6.30 -17.70 -9.32
N ASP A 127 -5.15 -18.01 -9.92
CA ASP A 127 -4.81 -19.36 -10.39
C ASP A 127 -3.73 -19.97 -9.46
N SER A 128 -4.17 -20.68 -8.42
CA SER A 128 -3.44 -21.69 -7.65
C SER A 128 -4.42 -22.55 -6.87
#